data_AF-A0A2G7GPV2-F1
#
_entry.id   AF-A0A2G7GPV2-F1
#
_cell.length_a   1.000
_cell.length_b   1.000
_cell.length_c   1.000
_cell.angle_alpha   90.00
_cell.angle_beta   90.00
_cell.angle_gamma   90.00
#
_symmetry.space_group_name_H-M   'P 1'
#
loop_
_entity.id
_entity.type
_entity.pdbx_description
1 polymer ?
#
loop_
_entity_poly.entity_id
_entity_poly.type
_entity_poly.pdbx_seq_one_letter_code
_entity_poly.pdbx_strand_id
1 'polypeptide(L)'
;MPEDSRQRAARRLAIARGHLESIRRSLEDPDVYCVDVLRQIKAVQGALDGAASVVLRGHLEAHVATAATRGDVQDMVDELMDVLKYI
;
A
#
# COMPACT_ATOMS: atom_id res chain seq x y z
N MET A 1 -5.19 -2.21 -13.90
CA MET A 1 -5.88 -2.04 -12.59
C MET A 1 -7.20 -1.27 -12.75
N PRO A 2 -8.32 -1.73 -12.15
CA PRO A 2 -9.63 -1.06 -12.20
C PRO A 2 -9.63 0.33 -11.55
N GLU A 3 -10.56 1.19 -12.01
CA GLU A 3 -10.68 2.58 -11.55
C GLU A 3 -10.95 2.70 -10.05
N ASP A 4 -11.90 1.91 -9.55
CA ASP A 4 -12.26 1.87 -8.14
C ASP A 4 -11.07 1.49 -7.25
N SER A 5 -10.25 0.52 -7.67
CA SER A 5 -9.00 0.18 -6.99
C SER A 5 -7.98 1.34 -6.98
N ARG A 6 -7.85 2.11 -8.09
CA ARG A 6 -6.99 3.32 -8.12
C ARG A 6 -7.46 4.36 -7.11
N GLN A 7 -8.75 4.70 -7.13
CA GLN A 7 -9.31 5.73 -6.26
C GLN A 7 -9.19 5.35 -4.78
N ARG A 8 -9.48 4.09 -4.45
CA ARG A 8 -9.34 3.57 -3.08
C ARG A 8 -7.91 3.56 -2.57
N ALA A 9 -6.94 3.21 -3.42
CA ALA A 9 -5.53 3.23 -3.07
C ALA A 9 -5.04 4.67 -2.86
N ALA A 10 -5.37 5.56 -3.80
CA ALA A 10 -5.03 6.99 -3.71
C ALA A 10 -5.60 7.64 -2.44
N ARG A 11 -6.86 7.33 -2.09
CA ARG A 11 -7.48 7.82 -0.84
C ARG A 11 -6.72 7.36 0.41
N ARG A 12 -6.31 6.09 0.46
CA ARG A 12 -5.52 5.55 1.60
C ARG A 12 -4.16 6.22 1.71
N LEU A 13 -3.46 6.38 0.59
CA LEU A 13 -2.18 7.09 0.55
C LEU A 13 -2.30 8.56 0.97
N ALA A 14 -3.37 9.24 0.59
CA ALA A 14 -3.62 10.62 1.03
C ALA A 14 -3.80 10.72 2.56
N ILE A 15 -4.49 9.75 3.17
CA ILE A 15 -4.64 9.66 4.63
C ILE A 15 -3.29 9.35 5.29
N ALA A 16 -2.54 8.37 4.78
CA ALA A 16 -1.22 8.01 5.30
C ALA A 16 -0.24 9.20 5.23
N ARG A 17 -0.28 9.99 4.14
CA ARG A 17 0.51 11.23 4.01
C ARG A 17 0.17 12.24 5.10
N GLY A 18 -1.12 12.48 5.36
CA GLY A 18 -1.55 13.40 6.42
C GLY A 18 -1.10 12.93 7.81
N HIS A 19 -1.19 11.63 8.08
CA HIS A 19 -0.72 11.05 9.32
C HIS A 19 0.80 11.17 9.48
N LEU A 20 1.57 10.88 8.42
CA LEU A 20 3.02 11.03 8.43
C LEU A 20 3.45 12.47 8.70
N GLU A 21 2.76 13.46 8.11
CA GLU A 21 3.01 14.88 8.39
C GLU A 21 2.70 15.25 9.84
N SER A 22 1.65 14.66 10.44
CA SER A 22 1.33 14.85 11.86
C SER A 22 2.44 14.32 12.77
N ILE A 23 3.01 13.15 12.45
CA ILE A 23 4.14 12.57 13.21
C ILE A 23 5.36 13.50 13.10
N ARG A 24 5.68 13.95 11.88
CA ARG A 24 6.80 14.87 11.63
C ARG A 24 6.69 16.14 12.48
N ARG A 25 5.49 16.73 12.55
CA ARG A 25 5.22 17.91 13.40
C ARG A 25 5.32 17.61 14.89
N SER A 26 4.87 16.43 15.33
CA SER A 26 4.95 16.04 16.75
C SER A 26 6.40 15.96 17.24
N LEU A 27 7.34 15.67 16.35
CA LEU A 27 8.78 15.68 16.66
C LEU A 27 9.38 17.09 16.85
N GLU A 28 8.64 18.16 16.55
CA GLU A 28 9.07 19.53 16.83
C GLU A 28 8.93 19.88 18.33
N ASP A 29 8.15 19.09 19.09
CA ASP A 29 7.97 19.23 20.53
C ASP A 29 9.10 18.51 21.30
N PRO A 30 9.89 19.22 22.14
CA PRO A 30 10.96 18.60 22.94
C PRO A 30 10.45 17.58 23.97
N ASP A 31 9.19 17.65 24.38
CA ASP A 31 8.59 16.77 25.39
C ASP A 31 7.87 15.56 24.75
N VAL A 32 8.00 15.36 23.44
CA VAL A 32 7.33 14.27 22.71
C VAL A 32 7.69 12.89 23.25
N TYR A 33 6.68 12.05 23.48
CA TYR A 33 6.91 10.70 23.98
C TYR A 33 7.27 9.73 22.85
N CYS A 34 8.51 9.24 22.86
CA CYS A 34 9.07 8.38 21.81
C CYS A 34 8.21 7.14 21.50
N VAL A 35 7.61 6.52 22.52
CA VAL A 35 6.79 5.31 22.33
C VAL A 35 5.51 5.62 21.54
N ASP A 36 4.92 6.80 21.72
CA ASP A 36 3.72 7.20 20.98
C ASP A 36 4.05 7.52 19.52
N VAL A 37 5.18 8.17 19.26
CA VAL A 37 5.70 8.35 17.90
C VAL A 37 5.91 6.99 17.21
N LEU A 38 6.54 6.03 17.89
CA LEU A 38 6.75 4.68 17.34
C LEU A 38 5.41 3.98 17.02
N ARG A 39 4.40 4.11 17.89
CA ARG A 39 3.04 3.58 17.63
C ARG A 39 2.39 4.23 16.42
N GLN A 40 2.52 5.55 16.28
CA GLN A 40 1.98 6.27 15.12
C GLN A 40 2.69 5.88 13.81
N ILE A 41 4.01 5.71 13.83
CA ILE A 41 4.77 5.21 12.67
C ILE A 41 4.26 3.82 12.28
N LYS A 42 4.03 2.92 13.25
CA LYS A 42 3.43 1.60 12.96
C LYS A 42 2.03 1.69 12.36
N ALA A 43 1.22 2.64 12.80
CA ALA A 43 -0.09 2.89 12.20
C ALA A 43 0.01 3.39 10.75
N VAL A 44 1.00 4.23 10.43
CA VAL A 44 1.28 4.64 9.03
C VAL A 44 1.72 3.44 8.19
N GLN A 45 2.61 2.58 8.70
CA GLN A 45 3.01 1.35 8.01
C GLN A 45 1.79 0.48 7.66
N GLY A 46 0.90 0.22 8.63
CA GLY A 46 -0.33 -0.54 8.36
C GLY A 46 -1.27 0.13 7.35
N ALA A 47 -1.29 1.47 7.29
CA ALA A 47 -2.05 2.19 6.25
C ALA A 47 -1.44 2.03 4.85
N LEU A 48 -0.10 1.97 4.75
CA LEU A 48 0.62 1.68 3.51
C LEU A 48 0.37 0.25 3.05
N ASP A 49 0.45 -0.73 3.97
CA ASP A 49 0.15 -2.14 3.69
C ASP A 49 -1.29 -2.30 3.16
N GLY A 50 -2.23 -1.60 3.78
CA GLY A 50 -3.62 -1.57 3.33
C GLY A 50 -3.79 -0.94 1.93
N ALA A 51 -2.96 0.04 1.56
CA ALA A 51 -2.96 0.60 0.20
C ALA A 51 -2.34 -0.38 -0.80
N ALA A 52 -1.22 -1.02 -0.45
CA ALA A 52 -0.57 -2.04 -1.27
C ALA A 52 -1.51 -3.22 -1.56
N SER A 53 -2.26 -3.70 -0.57
CA SER A 53 -3.26 -4.77 -0.74
C SER A 53 -4.36 -4.40 -1.74
N VAL A 54 -4.83 -3.15 -1.75
CA VAL A 54 -5.83 -2.67 -2.72
C VAL A 54 -5.25 -2.64 -4.15
N VAL A 55 -4.00 -2.19 -4.29
CA VAL A 55 -3.30 -2.18 -5.58
C VAL A 55 -3.12 -3.60 -6.10
N LEU A 56 -2.62 -4.50 -5.25
CA LEU A 56 -2.41 -5.91 -5.58
C LEU A 56 -3.71 -6.57 -6.03
N ARG A 57 -4.80 -6.43 -5.27
CA ARG A 57 -6.12 -6.95 -5.66
C ARG A 57 -6.54 -6.45 -7.03
N GLY A 58 -6.40 -5.14 -7.27
CA GLY A 58 -6.74 -4.54 -8.55
C GLY A 58 -5.85 -5.02 -9.71
N HIS A 59 -4.58 -5.37 -9.45
CA HIS A 59 -3.73 -6.02 -10.45
C HIS A 59 -4.22 -7.43 -10.76
N LEU A 60 -4.50 -8.25 -9.73
CA LEU A 60 -5.01 -9.62 -9.89
C LEU A 60 -6.31 -9.67 -10.70
N GLU A 61 -7.26 -8.77 -10.38
CA GLU A 61 -8.56 -8.69 -11.08
C GLU A 61 -8.42 -8.28 -12.55
N ALA A 62 -7.51 -7.37 -12.88
CA ALA A 62 -7.36 -6.88 -14.25
C ALA A 62 -6.48 -7.76 -15.14
N HIS A 63 -5.43 -8.35 -14.58
CA HIS A 63 -4.35 -8.96 -15.37
C HIS A 63 -4.28 -10.47 -15.18
N VAL A 64 -4.38 -10.97 -13.95
CA VAL A 64 -4.28 -12.41 -13.67
C VAL A 64 -5.55 -13.16 -14.05
N ALA A 65 -6.74 -12.57 -13.81
CA ALA A 65 -8.02 -13.22 -14.10
C ALA A 65 -8.23 -13.62 -15.57
N THR A 66 -7.49 -12.99 -16.50
CA THR A 66 -7.58 -13.25 -17.94
C THR A 66 -6.30 -13.87 -18.52
N ALA A 67 -5.30 -14.18 -17.68
CA ALA A 67 -3.99 -14.66 -18.13
C ALA A 67 -4.05 -16.02 -18.84
N ALA A 68 -4.91 -16.93 -18.36
CA ALA A 68 -5.14 -18.21 -19.01
C ALA A 68 -5.65 -18.07 -20.46
N THR A 69 -6.49 -17.07 -20.71
CA THR A 69 -7.04 -16.80 -22.04
C THR A 69 -6.01 -16.12 -22.96
N ARG A 70 -5.07 -15.35 -22.39
CA ARG A 70 -4.01 -14.67 -23.15
C ARG A 70 -2.77 -15.56 -23.40
N GLY A 71 -2.65 -16.68 -22.69
CA GLY A 71 -1.51 -17.59 -22.81
C GLY A 71 -0.24 -17.12 -22.10
N ASP A 72 -0.34 -16.13 -21.20
CA ASP A 72 0.78 -15.47 -20.51
C ASP A 72 0.83 -15.84 -19.01
N VAL A 73 0.34 -17.03 -18.63
CA VAL A 73 0.20 -17.44 -17.22
C VAL A 73 1.53 -17.48 -16.48
N GLN A 74 2.59 -18.05 -17.08
CA GLN A 74 3.89 -18.18 -16.40
C GLN A 74 4.55 -16.82 -16.18
N ASP A 75 4.58 -15.97 -17.21
CA ASP A 75 5.13 -14.61 -17.10
C ASP A 75 4.41 -13.80 -16.00
N MET A 76 3.09 -13.93 -15.92
CA MET A 76 2.28 -13.26 -14.90
C MET A 76 2.54 -13.80 -13.47
N VAL A 77 2.80 -15.11 -13.33
CA VAL A 77 3.19 -15.69 -12.04
C VAL A 77 4.56 -15.18 -11.61
N ASP A 78 5.53 -15.13 -12.52
CA ASP A 78 6.88 -14.64 -12.22
C ASP A 78 6.87 -13.16 -11.83
N GLU A 79 6.10 -12.32 -12.55
CA GLU A 79 5.89 -10.91 -12.20
C GLU A 79 5.28 -10.78 -10.80
N LEU A 80 4.23 -11.55 -10.50
CA LEU A 80 3.57 -11.52 -9.20
C LEU A 80 4.51 -11.94 -8.06
N MET A 81 5.32 -12.98 -8.29
CA MET A 81 6.31 -13.45 -7.31
C MET A 81 7.41 -12.41 -7.05
N ASP A 82 7.76 -11.59 -8.03
CA ASP A 82 8.69 -10.48 -7.82
C ASP A 82 8.06 -9.37 -6.99
N VAL A 83 6.81 -9.00 -7.30
CA VAL A 83 6.06 -7.96 -6.58
C VAL A 83 5.83 -8.33 -5.11
N LEU A 84 5.53 -9.59 -4.80
CA LEU A 84 5.30 -10.07 -3.43
C LEU A 84 6.53 -9.94 -2.51
N LYS A 85 7.73 -9.68 -3.03
CA LYS A 85 8.91 -9.41 -2.20
C LYS A 85 8.87 -8.04 -1.51
N TYR A 86 8.00 -7.15 -2.00
CA TYR A 86 7.89 -5.76 -1.54
C TYR A 86 6.63 -5.50 -0.70
N ILE A 87 5.84 -6.54 -0.43
CA ILE A 87 4.57 -6.50 0.31
C ILE A 87 4.69 -7.43 1.52
#